data_AF-A0A662GB89-F1
#
_entry.id   AF-A0A662GB89-F1
#
_cell.length_a   1.000
_cell.length_b   1.000
_cell.length_c   1.000
_cell.angle_alpha   90.00
_cell.angle_beta   90.00
_cell.angle_gamma   90.00
#
_symmetry.space_group_name_H-M   'P 1'
#
loop_
_entity.id
_entity.type
_entity.pdbx_description
1 polymer ?
#
loop_
_entity_poly.entity_id
_entity_poly.type
_entity_poly.pdbx_seq_one_letter_code
_entity_poly.pdbx_strand_id
1 'polypeptide(L)'
;METCPRCGRTGKRGVKRVVSKGKVYWYEIYRHADGSTCVIRRLSEDEVEALKPSRSRLEYELRAAKHLLGVLLEELWWRRELLRIIGEEVERTLHLFRWYNSQVERVVEALVGDKDLSEREERVSEHGKVCSHDN
;
A
#
# COMPACT_ATOMS: atom_id res chain seq x y z
N MET A 1 15.36 -27.20 4.06
CA MET A 1 16.14 -26.81 5.27
C MET A 1 17.07 -27.95 5.58
N GLU A 2 18.26 -27.67 6.11
CA GLU A 2 19.32 -28.65 6.31
C GLU A 2 19.59 -28.86 7.80
N THR A 3 20.10 -30.04 8.16
CA THR A 3 20.49 -30.35 9.55
C THR A 3 21.84 -29.70 9.85
N CYS A 4 21.90 -28.89 10.90
CA CYS A 4 23.13 -28.21 11.30
C CYS A 4 24.18 -29.23 11.78
N PRO A 5 25.38 -29.28 11.18
CA PRO A 5 26.40 -30.25 11.55
C PRO A 5 27.00 -30.00 12.95
N ARG A 6 26.80 -28.81 13.52
CA ARG A 6 27.34 -28.45 14.84
C ARG A 6 26.43 -28.83 16.01
N CYS A 7 25.12 -28.78 15.84
CA CYS A 7 24.18 -28.99 16.95
C CYS A 7 22.99 -29.92 16.63
N GLY A 8 22.95 -30.52 15.43
CA GLY A 8 21.90 -31.46 15.01
C GLY A 8 20.53 -30.83 14.74
N ARG A 9 20.33 -29.55 15.06
CA ARG A 9 19.06 -28.85 14.83
C ARG A 9 18.90 -28.47 13.37
N THR A 10 17.67 -28.43 12.86
CA THR A 10 17.37 -27.88 11.54
C THR A 10 17.71 -26.40 11.47
N GLY A 11 18.21 -25.97 10.31
CA GLY A 11 18.57 -24.58 10.07
C GLY A 11 18.70 -24.25 8.59
N LYS A 12 18.91 -22.96 8.34
CA LYS A 12 19.23 -22.43 7.02
C LYS A 12 20.72 -22.13 6.96
N ARG A 13 21.41 -22.79 6.03
CA ARG A 13 22.80 -22.53 5.69
C ARG A 13 22.95 -21.10 5.16
N GLY A 14 24.03 -20.43 5.53
CA GLY A 14 24.32 -19.07 5.08
C GLY A 14 25.77 -18.68 5.34
N VAL A 15 26.09 -17.44 4.97
CA VAL A 15 27.43 -16.86 5.12
C VAL A 15 27.35 -15.62 6.01
N LYS A 16 28.30 -15.50 6.95
CA LYS A 16 28.45 -14.34 7.83
C LYS A 16 29.76 -13.62 7.52
N ARG A 17 29.67 -12.33 7.21
CA ARG A 17 30.81 -11.40 7.13
C ARG A 17 31.11 -10.86 8.53
N VAL A 18 32.37 -10.86 8.92
CA VAL A 18 32.86 -10.23 10.15
C VAL A 18 34.05 -9.36 9.81
N VAL A 19 34.03 -8.10 10.24
CA VAL A 19 35.17 -7.18 10.06
C VAL A 19 35.85 -7.02 11.42
N SER A 20 37.15 -7.27 11.49
CA SER A 20 37.92 -7.14 12.72
C SER A 20 39.34 -6.66 12.40
N LYS A 21 39.78 -5.61 13.09
CA LYS A 21 41.12 -5.00 12.93
C LYS A 21 41.46 -4.72 11.45
N GLY A 22 40.52 -4.15 10.70
CA GLY A 22 40.68 -3.83 9.28
C GLY A 22 40.67 -5.03 8.31
N LYS A 23 40.53 -6.26 8.81
CA LYS A 23 40.46 -7.48 7.99
C LYS A 23 39.02 -8.00 7.91
N VAL A 24 38.65 -8.55 6.75
CA VAL A 24 37.36 -9.19 6.52
C VAL A 24 37.50 -10.70 6.68
N TYR A 25 36.59 -11.30 7.43
CA TYR A 25 36.50 -12.73 7.67
C TYR A 25 35.12 -13.21 7.27
N TRP A 26 35.08 -14.38 6.62
CA TRP A 26 33.85 -15.01 6.20
C TRP A 26 33.69 -16.34 6.90
N TYR A 27 32.47 -16.62 7.35
CA TYR A 27 32.14 -17.84 8.07
C TYR A 27 30.90 -18.48 7.48
N GLU A 28 30.96 -19.79 7.33
CA GLU A 28 29.79 -20.60 7.11
C GLU A 28 28.99 -20.70 8.40
N ILE A 29 27.70 -20.41 8.32
CA ILE A 29 26.80 -20.41 9.46
C ILE A 29 25.51 -21.17 9.18
N TYR A 30 24.89 -21.65 10.25
CA TYR A 30 23.51 -22.13 10.23
C TYR A 30 22.67 -21.24 11.14
N ARG A 31 21.60 -20.66 10.59
CA ARG A 31 20.58 -19.92 11.35
C ARG A 31 19.43 -20.85 11.69
N HIS A 32 19.07 -20.90 12.97
CA HIS A 32 17.99 -21.73 13.49
C HIS A 32 16.69 -20.94 13.63
N ALA A 33 15.57 -21.64 13.81
CA ALA A 33 14.25 -21.02 13.94
C ALA A 33 14.11 -20.14 15.19
N ASP A 34 14.86 -20.45 16.25
CA ASP A 34 14.93 -19.66 17.50
C ASP A 34 15.78 -18.38 17.38
N GLY A 35 16.31 -18.08 16.19
CA GLY A 35 17.22 -16.96 15.94
C GLY A 35 18.67 -17.21 16.33
N SER A 36 18.99 -18.34 16.98
CA SER A 36 20.36 -18.71 17.30
C SER A 36 21.16 -19.04 16.03
N THR A 37 22.48 -18.80 16.08
CA THR A 37 23.37 -19.02 14.94
C THR A 37 24.57 -19.88 15.33
N CYS A 38 24.78 -20.98 14.62
CA CYS A 38 25.97 -21.82 14.74
C CYS A 38 27.00 -21.41 13.69
N VAL A 39 28.23 -21.10 14.11
CA VAL A 39 29.39 -20.97 13.20
C VAL A 39 29.96 -22.35 12.94
N ILE A 40 30.08 -22.74 11.68
CA ILE A 40 30.56 -24.07 11.29
C ILE A 40 32.06 -24.03 11.03
N ARG A 41 32.48 -23.18 10.09
CA ARG A 41 33.89 -23.02 9.72
C ARG A 41 34.14 -21.66 9.10
N ARG A 42 35.42 -21.29 9.03
CA ARG A 42 35.87 -20.13 8.25
C ARG A 42 35.87 -20.50 6.76
N LEU A 43 35.47 -19.54 5.93
CA LEU A 43 35.51 -19.65 4.47
C LEU A 43 36.69 -18.85 3.93
N SER A 44 37.31 -19.36 2.87
CA SER A 44 38.22 -18.56 2.03
C SER A 44 37.44 -17.57 1.17
N GLU A 45 38.15 -16.64 0.54
CA GLU A 45 37.53 -15.68 -0.38
C GLU A 45 36.99 -16.38 -1.64
N ASP A 46 37.72 -17.36 -2.18
CA ASP A 46 37.30 -18.16 -3.33
C ASP A 46 36.02 -18.96 -3.06
N GLU A 47 35.91 -19.56 -1.85
CA GLU A 47 34.71 -20.28 -1.44
C GLU A 47 33.50 -19.35 -1.35
N VAL A 48 33.69 -18.11 -0.90
CA VAL A 48 32.62 -17.11 -0.84
C VAL A 48 32.24 -16.65 -2.24
N GLU A 49 33.20 -16.47 -3.14
CA GLU A 49 32.93 -16.09 -4.52
C GLU A 49 32.13 -17.16 -5.26
N ALA A 50 32.48 -18.44 -5.05
CA ALA A 50 31.74 -19.58 -5.61
C ALA A 50 30.29 -19.70 -5.08
N LEU A 51 30.02 -19.16 -3.88
CA LEU A 51 28.68 -19.13 -3.29
C LEU A 51 27.84 -17.94 -3.78
N LYS A 52 28.43 -16.93 -4.43
CA LYS A 52 27.66 -15.81 -4.97
C LYS A 52 26.79 -16.31 -6.13
N PRO A 53 25.50 -15.92 -6.18
CA PRO A 53 24.68 -16.18 -7.35
C PRO A 53 25.33 -15.55 -8.58
N SER A 54 25.23 -16.22 -9.73
CA SER A 54 25.77 -15.70 -10.98
C SER A 54 25.17 -14.32 -11.28
N ARG A 55 25.95 -13.47 -11.95
CA ARG A 55 25.48 -12.14 -12.39
C ARG A 55 24.17 -12.25 -13.20
N SER A 56 24.06 -13.25 -14.06
CA SER A 56 22.85 -13.54 -14.84
C SER A 56 21.62 -13.81 -13.96
N ARG A 57 21.78 -14.54 -12.85
CA ARG A 57 20.70 -14.82 -11.91
C ARG A 57 20.26 -13.56 -11.18
N LEU A 58 21.21 -12.75 -10.71
CA LEU A 58 20.91 -11.46 -10.07
C LEU A 58 20.18 -10.50 -11.02
N GLU A 59 20.63 -10.43 -12.28
CA GLU A 59 19.97 -9.62 -13.31
C GLU A 59 18.54 -10.10 -13.59
N TYR A 60 18.31 -11.41 -13.63
CA TYR A 60 16.98 -11.99 -13.76
C TYR A 60 16.09 -11.66 -12.56
N GLU A 61 16.57 -11.89 -11.33
CA GLU A 61 15.84 -11.59 -10.10
C GLU A 61 15.50 -10.08 -10.00
N LEU A 62 16.41 -9.20 -10.40
CA LEU A 62 16.19 -7.76 -10.43
C LEU A 62 15.12 -7.36 -11.46
N ARG A 63 15.14 -7.95 -12.67
CA ARG A 63 14.10 -7.70 -13.68
C ARG A 63 12.73 -8.17 -13.20
N ALA A 64 12.66 -9.35 -12.59
CA ALA A 64 11.43 -9.88 -12.02
C ALA A 64 10.89 -8.97 -10.90
N ALA A 65 11.76 -8.52 -9.99
CA ALA A 65 11.38 -7.58 -8.93
C ALA A 65 10.88 -6.24 -9.49
N LYS A 66 11.55 -5.69 -10.51
CA LYS A 66 11.12 -4.47 -11.20
C LYS A 66 9.74 -4.64 -11.83
N HIS A 67 9.48 -5.77 -12.49
CA HIS A 67 8.18 -6.05 -13.08
C HIS A 67 7.08 -6.14 -12.02
N LEU A 68 7.33 -6.87 -10.92
CA LEU A 68 6.38 -6.99 -9.81
C LEU A 68 6.05 -5.63 -9.18
N LEU A 69 7.06 -4.78 -8.99
CA LEU A 69 6.85 -3.41 -8.49
C LEU A 69 5.99 -2.59 -9.45
N GLY A 70 6.14 -2.75 -10.76
CA GLY A 70 5.29 -2.10 -11.76
C GLY A 70 3.82 -2.51 -11.62
N VAL A 71 3.55 -3.82 -11.53
CA VAL A 71 2.18 -4.34 -11.34
C VAL A 71 1.55 -3.84 -10.04
N LEU A 72 2.31 -3.84 -8.94
CA LEU A 72 1.83 -3.32 -7.65
C LEU A 72 1.53 -1.81 -7.70
N LEU A 73 2.32 -1.04 -8.45
CA LEU A 73 2.08 0.39 -8.63
C LEU A 73 0.77 0.65 -9.39
N GLU A 74 0.52 -0.11 -10.46
CA GLU A 74 -0.73 -0.03 -11.23
C GLU A 74 -1.94 -0.39 -10.35
N GLU A 75 -1.85 -1.45 -9.55
CA GLU A 75 -2.92 -1.83 -8.63
C GLU A 75 -3.21 -0.74 -7.58
N LEU A 76 -2.16 -0.15 -7.00
CA LEU A 76 -2.31 0.96 -6.07
C LEU A 76 -2.95 2.18 -6.72
N TRP A 77 -2.60 2.47 -7.98
CA TRP A 77 -3.21 3.56 -8.73
C TRP A 77 -4.71 3.32 -8.95
N TRP A 78 -5.10 2.12 -9.38
CA TRP A 78 -6.50 1.74 -9.54
C TRP A 78 -7.29 1.83 -8.24
N ARG A 79 -6.74 1.33 -7.14
CA ARG A 79 -7.38 1.41 -5.82
C ARG A 79 -7.56 2.86 -5.36
N ARG A 80 -6.56 3.71 -5.62
CA ARG A 80 -6.65 5.15 -5.32
C ARG A 80 -7.76 5.81 -6.11
N GLU A 81 -7.87 5.51 -7.39
CA GLU A 81 -8.91 6.09 -8.25
C GLU A 81 -10.31 5.63 -7.81
N LEU A 82 -10.47 4.36 -7.44
CA LEU A 82 -11.71 3.84 -6.90
C LEU A 82 -12.11 4.56 -5.60
N LEU A 83 -11.16 4.76 -4.68
CA LEU A 83 -11.41 5.49 -3.44
C LEU A 83 -11.81 6.94 -3.70
N ARG A 84 -11.25 7.58 -4.73
CA ARG A 84 -11.63 8.93 -5.15
C ARG A 84 -13.10 8.98 -5.59
N ILE A 85 -13.52 8.06 -6.46
CA ILE A 85 -14.90 7.95 -6.94
C ILE A 85 -15.87 7.69 -5.78
N ILE A 86 -15.52 6.76 -4.88
CA ILE A 86 -16.33 6.48 -3.69
C ILE A 86 -16.46 7.73 -2.81
N GLY A 87 -15.37 8.48 -2.63
CA GLY A 87 -15.38 9.74 -1.88
C GLY A 87 -16.36 10.76 -2.47
N GLU A 88 -16.33 10.95 -3.79
CA GLU A 88 -17.27 11.85 -4.48
C GLU A 88 -18.73 11.43 -4.30
N GLU A 89 -19.01 10.12 -4.36
CA GLU A 89 -20.37 9.60 -4.20
C GLU A 89 -20.88 9.74 -2.76
N VAL A 90 -20.00 9.54 -1.77
CA VAL A 90 -20.31 9.79 -0.35
C VAL A 90 -20.62 11.27 -0.13
N GLU A 91 -19.85 12.19 -0.72
CA GLU A 91 -20.12 13.64 -0.61
C GLU A 91 -21.48 14.02 -1.22
N ARG A 92 -21.80 13.50 -2.41
CA ARG A 92 -23.13 13.70 -3.03
C ARG A 92 -24.25 13.16 -2.15
N THR A 93 -24.09 11.96 -1.62
CA THR A 93 -25.08 11.33 -0.74
C THR A 93 -25.29 12.14 0.53
N LEU A 94 -24.22 12.64 1.14
CA LEU A 94 -24.30 13.51 2.32
C LEU A 94 -25.01 14.83 1.99
N HIS A 95 -24.75 15.40 0.81
CA HIS A 95 -25.43 16.62 0.38
C HIS A 95 -26.93 16.41 0.21
N LEU A 96 -27.34 15.32 -0.45
CA LEU A 96 -28.76 14.96 -0.59
C LEU A 96 -29.41 14.72 0.76
N PHE A 97 -28.74 14.00 1.67
CA PHE A 97 -29.26 13.75 3.01
C PHE A 97 -29.49 15.05 3.79
N ARG A 98 -28.54 15.99 3.75
CA ARG A 98 -28.70 17.32 4.37
C ARG A 98 -29.86 18.09 3.76
N TRP A 99 -30.00 18.04 2.44
CA TRP A 99 -31.12 18.68 1.76
C TRP A 99 -32.46 18.09 2.19
N TYR A 100 -32.61 16.76 2.20
CA TYR A 100 -33.84 16.11 2.67
C TYR A 100 -34.17 16.46 4.12
N ASN A 101 -33.19 16.44 5.03
CA ASN A 101 -33.41 16.85 6.42
C ASN A 101 -33.91 18.29 6.52
N SER A 102 -33.35 19.21 5.73
CA SER A 102 -33.83 20.60 5.71
C SER A 102 -35.28 20.71 5.22
N GLN A 103 -35.72 19.86 4.28
CA GLN A 103 -37.10 19.85 3.84
C GLN A 103 -38.03 19.28 4.92
N VAL A 104 -37.60 18.22 5.62
CA VAL A 104 -38.35 17.67 6.75
C VAL A 104 -38.49 18.69 7.87
N GLU A 105 -37.41 19.37 8.24
CA GLU A 105 -37.43 20.46 9.23
C GLU A 105 -38.46 21.53 8.86
N ARG A 106 -38.46 21.99 7.60
CA ARG A 106 -39.45 22.96 7.09
C ARG A 106 -40.89 22.47 7.22
N VAL A 107 -41.15 21.21 6.87
CA VAL A 107 -42.50 20.63 6.97
C VAL A 107 -42.92 20.52 8.44
N VAL A 108 -42.02 20.08 9.33
CA VAL A 108 -42.29 20.02 10.77
C VAL A 108 -42.57 21.41 11.34
N GLU A 109 -41.77 22.42 10.99
CA GLU A 109 -41.99 23.81 11.42
C GLU A 109 -43.35 24.34 10.97
N ALA A 110 -43.78 24.05 9.74
CA ALA A 110 -45.09 24.45 9.23
C ALA A 110 -46.25 23.74 9.94
N LEU A 111 -46.12 22.42 10.18
CA LEU A 111 -47.14 21.62 10.85
C LEU A 111 -47.30 21.94 12.34
N VAL A 112 -46.21 22.30 13.02
CA VAL A 112 -46.22 22.62 14.46
C VAL A 112 -46.50 24.11 14.72
N GLY A 113 -46.16 24.98 13.76
CA GLY A 113 -46.18 26.44 13.93
C GLY A 113 -47.32 27.21 13.25
N ASP A 114 -48.28 26.54 12.59
CA ASP A 114 -49.38 27.18 11.85
C ASP A 114 -48.88 28.24 10.83
N LYS A 115 -47.76 27.97 10.14
CA LYS A 115 -47.19 28.86 9.11
C LYS A 115 -47.38 28.29 7.71
N ASP A 116 -47.95 29.12 6.83
CA ASP A 116 -48.25 28.80 5.44
C ASP A 116 -46.96 28.64 4.59
N LEU A 117 -46.85 27.54 3.84
CA LEU A 117 -45.61 27.13 3.13
C LEU A 117 -45.46 27.72 1.71
N SER A 118 -46.42 28.57 1.28
CA SER A 118 -46.62 28.95 -0.12
C SER A 118 -45.81 30.16 -0.61
N GLU A 119 -45.26 31.00 0.28
CA GLU A 119 -44.81 32.35 -0.12
C GLU A 119 -43.35 32.48 -0.63
N ARG A 120 -42.62 31.40 -0.95
CA ARG A 120 -41.17 31.54 -1.26
C ARG A 120 -40.61 30.74 -2.44
N GLU A 121 -41.43 30.30 -3.39
CA GLU A 121 -40.95 29.67 -4.63
C GLU A 121 -40.31 30.67 -5.63
N GLU A 122 -40.48 31.99 -5.47
CA GLU A 122 -40.01 32.98 -6.48
C GLU A 122 -38.50 33.30 -6.47
N ARG A 123 -37.71 32.83 -5.49
CA ARG A 123 -36.29 33.27 -5.35
C ARG A 123 -35.21 32.29 -5.82
N VAL A 124 -35.55 31.27 -6.60
CA VAL A 124 -34.56 30.31 -7.15
C VAL A 124 -34.31 30.49 -8.66
N SER A 125 -35.05 31.36 -9.36
CA SER A 125 -34.97 31.49 -10.83
C SER A 125 -33.88 32.44 -11.38
N GLU A 126 -33.04 33.09 -10.56
CA GLU A 126 -32.12 34.13 -11.08
C GLU A 126 -30.66 33.71 -11.30
N HIS A 127 -30.25 32.45 -11.10
CA HIS A 127 -28.85 32.03 -11.34
C HIS A 127 -28.71 30.95 -12.44
N GLY A 128 -29.39 31.18 -13.57
CA GLY A 128 -29.29 30.37 -14.78
C GLY A 128 -28.80 31.15 -16.01
N LYS A 129 -27.73 31.94 -15.91
CA LYS A 129 -26.98 32.38 -17.10
C LYS A 129 -25.94 31.31 -17.46
N VAL A 130 -26.37 30.34 -18.25
CA VAL A 130 -25.45 29.51 -19.04
C VAL A 130 -25.18 30.25 -20.35
N CYS A 131 -23.94 30.66 -20.54
CA CYS A 131 -23.42 31.04 -21.84
C CYS A 131 -23.44 29.81 -22.77
N SER A 132 -24.03 29.94 -23.94
CA SER A 132 -23.76 29.03 -25.07
C SER A 132 -23.58 29.86 -26.33
N HIS A 133 -22.32 29.93 -26.76
CA HIS A 133 -21.91 30.14 -28.14
C HIS A 133 -22.40 28.97 -29.02
N ASP A 134 -22.63 29.29 -30.30
CA ASP A 134 -22.52 28.46 -31.52
C ASP A 134 -23.78 28.41 -32.40
N ASN A 135 -23.89 29.39 -33.30
CA ASN A 135 -23.82 29.27 -34.77
C ASN A 135 -24.43 30.52 -35.45
#